data_AF-A0A183CD42-F1
#
_entry.id   AF-A0A183CD42-F1
#
_cell.length_a   1.000
_cell.length_b   1.000
_cell.length_c   1.000
_cell.angle_alpha   90.00
_cell.angle_beta   90.00
_cell.angle_gamma   90.00
#
_symmetry.space_group_name_H-M   'P 1'
#
loop_
_entity.id
_entity.type
_entity.pdbx_description
1 polymer ?
#
loop_
_entity_poly.entity_id
_entity_poly.type
_entity_poly.pdbx_seq_one_letter_code
_entity_poly.pdbx_strand_id
1 'polypeptide(L)'
;MGDSFPLKIESEHRQKAIASLKQRPPAKGIRQNYELNRFERRNDALFEFFKQQGIVPDSEWDQFRESVVSELPSSFRIQRSLPERDCLADYLERHFFKQIASIKENEAVPTESDSNGIHPPKPIPFVRYAYQTKMARATIRRHPILKEFHQFLVNETELGNISRQEACSMVPPLLLDVQPHHRVLDACAAPGSKTMQIIELMHENCSNPEGLVVANDSDYKRCYLLVRQTLKRMPTANVVVVSHDASQLPTVLDANKRPVLFDRILCDLICSGDGTLRKNPELWKSWDPLKGVNLHKLQLQIALRCLELLAEGGLMIYSTCSLNPVEI
;
A
#
# COMPACT_ATOMS: atom_id res chain seq x y z
N MET A 1 -33.78 -9.47 43.42
CA MET A 1 -34.74 -8.53 42.82
C MET A 1 -33.90 -7.46 42.13
N GLY A 2 -33.51 -7.55 40.86
CA GLY A 2 -34.15 -8.23 39.75
C GLY A 2 -35.09 -7.29 39.01
N ASP A 3 -34.60 -6.15 38.52
CA ASP A 3 -35.31 -5.33 37.53
C ASP A 3 -34.35 -4.88 36.42
N SER A 4 -34.59 -5.45 35.25
CA SER A 4 -33.95 -5.20 33.97
C SER A 4 -34.52 -3.95 33.31
N PHE A 5 -33.67 -2.98 32.95
CA PHE A 5 -34.02 -1.93 31.99
C PHE A 5 -33.66 -2.39 30.56
N PRO A 6 -34.54 -2.23 29.56
CA PRO A 6 -34.42 -2.92 28.28
C PRO A 6 -33.58 -2.15 27.24
N LEU A 7 -32.54 -2.81 26.73
CA LEU A 7 -31.89 -2.54 25.45
C LEU A 7 -32.90 -2.73 24.30
N LYS A 8 -33.61 -1.68 23.89
CA LYS A 8 -34.55 -1.74 22.75
C LYS A 8 -34.39 -0.64 21.71
N ILE A 9 -33.35 0.20 21.79
CA ILE A 9 -33.19 1.36 20.88
C ILE A 9 -32.25 1.06 19.69
N GLU A 10 -31.47 -0.03 19.71
CA GLU A 10 -30.48 -0.32 18.65
C GLU A 10 -31.00 -1.14 17.45
N SER A 11 -32.19 -1.75 17.51
CA SER A 11 -32.69 -2.64 16.45
C SER A 11 -33.41 -1.92 15.29
N GLU A 12 -34.18 -0.87 15.59
CA GLU A 12 -35.01 -0.21 14.57
C GLU A 12 -34.21 0.68 13.62
N HIS A 13 -33.16 1.35 14.10
CA HIS A 13 -32.30 2.17 13.24
C HIS A 13 -31.45 1.32 12.28
N ARG A 14 -30.97 0.15 12.73
CA ARG A 14 -30.30 -0.83 11.86
C ARG A 14 -31.24 -1.39 10.79
N GLN A 15 -32.48 -1.73 11.15
CA GLN A 15 -33.47 -2.26 10.19
C GLN A 15 -33.94 -1.20 9.19
N LYS A 16 -34.12 0.07 9.60
CA LYS A 16 -34.43 1.19 8.69
C LYS A 16 -33.28 1.49 7.73
N ALA A 17 -32.02 1.39 8.17
CA ALA A 17 -30.84 1.55 7.30
C ALA A 17 -30.72 0.43 6.25
N ILE A 18 -31.02 -0.82 6.64
CA ILE A 18 -31.02 -1.98 5.73
C ILE A 18 -32.19 -1.89 4.73
N ALA A 19 -33.35 -1.38 5.14
CA ALA A 19 -34.51 -1.19 4.26
C ALA A 19 -34.27 -0.08 3.22
N SER A 20 -33.59 1.02 3.58
CA SER A 20 -33.29 2.11 2.64
C SER A 20 -32.22 1.71 1.60
N LEU A 21 -31.33 0.77 1.93
CA LEU A 21 -30.36 0.17 1.00
C LEU A 21 -31.02 -0.74 -0.05
N LYS A 22 -32.16 -1.38 0.26
CA LYS A 22 -32.88 -2.27 -0.66
C LYS A 22 -33.78 -1.54 -1.67
N GLN A 23 -34.09 -0.26 -1.45
CA GLN A 23 -35.00 0.52 -2.30
C GLN A 23 -34.30 1.46 -3.30
N ARG A 24 -32.97 1.53 -3.29
CA ARG A 24 -32.24 2.29 -4.32
C ARG A 24 -32.22 1.48 -5.62
N PRO A 25 -32.76 2.00 -6.74
CA PRO A 25 -32.54 1.36 -8.04
C PRO A 25 -31.03 1.28 -8.26
N PRO A 26 -30.51 0.18 -8.84
CA PRO A 26 -29.09 0.07 -9.08
C PRO A 26 -28.69 1.25 -9.96
N ALA A 27 -27.94 2.19 -9.39
CA ALA A 27 -27.25 3.19 -10.18
C ALA A 27 -26.48 2.39 -11.23
N LYS A 28 -26.76 2.64 -12.51
CA LYS A 28 -25.92 2.19 -13.62
C LYS A 28 -24.59 2.94 -13.50
N GLY A 29 -23.82 2.60 -12.46
CA GLY A 29 -22.39 2.81 -12.46
C GLY A 29 -21.92 2.02 -13.66
N ILE A 30 -21.48 2.74 -14.69
CA ILE A 30 -20.66 2.15 -15.73
C ILE A 30 -19.50 1.54 -14.95
N ARG A 31 -19.54 0.21 -14.73
CA ARG A 31 -18.34 -0.52 -14.39
C ARG A 31 -17.41 -0.18 -15.53
N GLN A 32 -16.37 0.60 -15.26
CA GLN A 32 -15.19 0.57 -16.09
C GLN A 32 -14.71 -0.87 -16.01
N ASN A 33 -15.26 -1.70 -16.90
CA ASN A 33 -14.58 -2.87 -17.40
C ASN A 33 -13.31 -2.26 -17.96
N TYR A 34 -12.25 -2.28 -17.16
CA TYR A 34 -10.92 -2.36 -17.72
C TYR A 34 -10.96 -3.63 -18.56
N GLU A 35 -11.38 -3.50 -19.81
CA GLU A 35 -10.80 -4.30 -20.86
C GLU A 35 -9.31 -4.13 -20.63
N LEU A 36 -8.69 -5.18 -20.08
CA LEU A 36 -7.26 -5.38 -20.14
C LEU A 36 -6.96 -5.53 -21.64
N ASN A 37 -7.07 -4.41 -22.38
CA ASN A 37 -6.51 -4.29 -23.69
C ASN A 37 -5.08 -4.78 -23.51
N ARG A 38 -4.75 -5.85 -24.23
CA ARG A 38 -3.38 -6.35 -24.35
C ARG A 38 -2.55 -5.19 -24.89
N PHE A 39 -2.06 -4.35 -23.99
CA PHE A 39 -1.13 -3.30 -24.32
C PHE A 39 0.24 -3.95 -24.42
N GLU A 40 0.98 -3.58 -25.45
CA GLU A 40 2.30 -4.13 -25.67
C GLU A 40 3.24 -3.60 -24.58
N ARG A 41 3.78 -4.50 -23.74
CA ARG A 41 4.81 -4.20 -22.74
C ARG A 41 6.16 -4.08 -23.42
N ARG A 42 6.29 -3.10 -24.32
CA ARG A 42 7.48 -2.88 -25.12
C ARG A 42 7.80 -1.40 -25.19
N ASN A 43 9.05 -1.07 -24.92
CA ASN A 43 9.63 0.25 -25.14
C ASN A 43 11.15 0.08 -25.26
N ASP A 44 11.66 0.11 -26.49
CA ASP A 44 13.09 -0.17 -26.74
C ASP A 44 13.98 0.95 -26.21
N ALA A 45 13.54 2.21 -26.31
CA ALA A 45 14.26 3.37 -25.76
C ALA A 45 14.41 3.30 -24.23
N LEU A 46 13.38 2.81 -23.52
CA LEU A 46 13.42 2.58 -22.08
C LEU A 46 14.51 1.59 -21.68
N PHE A 47 14.54 0.44 -22.37
CA PHE A 47 15.53 -0.59 -22.07
C PHE A 47 16.94 -0.15 -22.48
N GLU A 48 17.09 0.50 -23.63
CA GLU A 48 18.37 1.05 -24.06
C GLU A 48 18.93 2.07 -23.06
N PHE A 49 18.08 2.99 -22.58
CA PHE A 49 18.45 3.96 -21.56
C PHE A 49 18.97 3.28 -20.29
N PHE A 50 18.20 2.37 -19.69
CA PHE A 50 18.64 1.71 -18.45
C PHE A 50 19.87 0.82 -18.65
N LYS A 51 20.05 0.23 -19.83
CA LYS A 51 21.25 -0.54 -20.15
C LYS A 51 22.48 0.37 -20.15
N GLN A 52 22.37 1.53 -20.78
CA GLN A 52 23.45 2.52 -20.82
C GLN A 52 23.75 3.12 -19.45
N GLN A 53 22.75 3.25 -18.56
CA GLN A 53 22.95 3.71 -17.19
C GLN A 53 23.68 2.67 -16.31
N GLY A 54 23.77 1.41 -16.73
CA GLY A 54 24.47 0.36 -15.97
C GLY A 54 23.82 0.02 -14.62
N ILE A 55 22.49 0.20 -14.49
CA ILE A 55 21.78 -0.05 -13.22
C ILE A 55 21.72 -1.54 -12.84
N VAL A 56 21.96 -2.43 -13.79
CA VAL A 56 21.97 -3.89 -13.62
C VAL A 56 23.18 -4.44 -14.38
N PRO A 57 23.93 -5.42 -13.83
CA PRO A 57 25.02 -6.07 -14.54
C PRO A 57 24.56 -6.70 -15.87
N ASP A 58 25.41 -6.68 -16.90
CA ASP A 58 25.07 -7.24 -18.22
C ASP A 58 24.62 -8.71 -18.17
N SER A 59 25.17 -9.50 -17.22
CA SER A 59 24.80 -10.90 -17.01
C SER A 59 23.36 -11.10 -16.51
N GLU A 60 22.78 -10.09 -15.86
CA GLU A 60 21.43 -10.14 -15.28
C GLU A 60 20.41 -9.38 -16.13
N TRP A 61 20.85 -8.75 -17.22
CA TRP A 61 20.04 -7.86 -18.03
C TRP A 61 18.78 -8.53 -18.59
N ASP A 62 18.91 -9.73 -19.13
CA ASP A 62 17.78 -10.45 -19.71
C ASP A 62 16.74 -10.84 -18.64
N GLN A 63 17.20 -11.24 -17.45
CA GLN A 63 16.33 -11.53 -16.31
C GLN A 63 15.60 -10.27 -15.81
N PHE A 64 16.30 -9.13 -15.80
CA PHE A 64 15.69 -7.84 -15.47
C PHE A 64 14.58 -7.48 -16.47
N ARG A 65 14.84 -7.58 -17.78
CA ARG A 65 13.84 -7.29 -18.82
C ARG A 65 12.62 -8.19 -18.68
N GLU A 66 12.82 -9.49 -18.50
CA GLU A 66 11.75 -10.46 -18.29
C GLU A 66 10.90 -10.09 -17.06
N SER A 67 11.56 -9.72 -15.96
CA SER A 67 10.89 -9.32 -14.73
C SER A 67 10.04 -8.06 -14.90
N VAL A 68 10.53 -7.05 -15.63
CA VAL A 68 9.80 -5.80 -15.92
C VAL A 68 8.57 -6.05 -16.80
N VAL A 69 8.66 -7.00 -17.74
CA VAL A 69 7.55 -7.36 -18.63
C VAL A 69 6.58 -8.34 -17.96
N SER A 70 6.96 -9.04 -16.90
CA SER A 70 6.10 -9.99 -16.17
C SER A 70 4.98 -9.34 -15.35
N GLU A 71 3.91 -10.07 -15.07
CA GLU A 71 2.85 -9.60 -14.17
C GLU A 71 3.36 -9.40 -12.74
N LEU A 72 2.90 -8.33 -12.08
CA LEU A 72 3.24 -8.06 -10.68
C LEU A 72 2.48 -9.01 -9.74
N PRO A 73 3.15 -9.75 -8.85
CA PRO A 73 2.49 -10.55 -7.84
C PRO A 73 1.56 -9.71 -6.96
N SER A 74 0.42 -10.31 -6.59
CA SER A 74 -0.47 -9.69 -5.61
C SER A 74 0.04 -9.98 -4.21
N SER A 75 0.08 -8.95 -3.36
CA SER A 75 0.51 -9.08 -1.96
C SER A 75 -0.49 -8.43 -1.00
N PHE A 76 -0.52 -8.97 0.21
CA PHE A 76 -1.32 -8.46 1.32
C PHE A 76 -0.60 -8.73 2.63
N ARG A 77 -0.97 -8.00 3.68
CA ARG A 77 -0.46 -8.19 5.04
C ARG A 77 -1.58 -8.12 6.06
N ILE A 78 -1.50 -8.94 7.09
CA ILE A 78 -2.34 -8.80 8.27
C ILE A 78 -1.79 -7.63 9.09
N GLN A 79 -2.68 -6.81 9.63
CA GLN A 79 -2.32 -5.69 10.46
C GLN A 79 -1.67 -6.16 11.76
N ARG A 80 -0.42 -5.76 12.02
CA ARG A 80 0.36 -6.16 13.20
C ARG A 80 -0.22 -5.67 14.52
N SER A 81 -0.93 -4.54 14.52
CA SER A 81 -1.63 -4.04 15.71
C SER A 81 -2.92 -4.81 16.04
N LEU A 82 -3.36 -5.75 15.20
CA LEU A 82 -4.51 -6.60 15.48
C LEU A 82 -4.15 -7.60 16.60
N PRO A 83 -4.90 -7.67 17.72
CA PRO A 83 -4.65 -8.65 18.77
C PRO A 83 -4.75 -10.10 18.28
N GLU A 84 -5.72 -10.40 17.40
CA GLU A 84 -5.99 -11.73 16.85
C GLU A 84 -5.15 -12.07 15.61
N ARG A 85 -4.09 -11.31 15.30
CA ARG A 85 -3.27 -11.51 14.08
C ARG A 85 -2.75 -12.94 13.91
N ASP A 86 -2.37 -13.61 14.99
CA ASP A 86 -1.87 -14.99 14.95
C ASP A 86 -2.98 -15.98 14.63
N CYS A 87 -4.17 -15.79 15.22
CA CYS A 87 -5.36 -16.58 14.91
C CYS A 87 -5.79 -16.39 13.45
N LEU A 88 -5.74 -15.15 12.94
CA LEU A 88 -6.07 -14.84 11.55
C LEU A 88 -5.05 -15.45 10.57
N ALA A 89 -3.76 -15.42 10.91
CA ALA A 89 -2.72 -16.06 10.11
C ALA A 89 -2.90 -17.59 10.05
N ASP A 90 -3.16 -18.22 11.20
CA ASP A 90 -3.42 -19.66 11.28
C ASP A 90 -4.71 -20.06 10.54
N TYR A 91 -5.75 -19.21 10.61
CA TYR A 91 -6.98 -19.40 9.84
C TYR A 91 -6.70 -19.37 8.34
N LEU A 92 -5.96 -18.38 7.85
CA LEU A 92 -5.58 -18.27 6.43
C LEU A 92 -4.79 -19.50 5.95
N GLU A 93 -3.85 -19.98 6.75
CA GLU A 93 -3.03 -21.15 6.45
C GLU A 93 -3.88 -22.43 6.33
N ARG A 94 -4.74 -22.69 7.33
CA ARG A 94 -5.56 -23.91 7.40
C ARG A 94 -6.71 -23.91 6.39
N HIS A 95 -7.42 -22.80 6.26
CA HIS A 95 -8.65 -22.73 5.47
C HIS A 95 -8.41 -22.38 4.01
N PHE A 96 -7.34 -21.64 3.68
CA PHE A 96 -7.09 -21.24 2.30
C PHE A 96 -5.78 -21.83 1.75
N PHE A 97 -4.63 -21.57 2.38
CA PHE A 97 -3.35 -21.83 1.71
C PHE A 97 -3.12 -23.33 1.46
N LYS A 98 -3.39 -24.19 2.45
CA LYS A 98 -3.30 -25.65 2.29
C LYS A 98 -4.28 -26.20 1.25
N GLN A 99 -5.50 -25.66 1.20
CA GLN A 99 -6.50 -26.09 0.23
C GLN A 99 -6.12 -25.66 -1.19
N ILE A 100 -5.66 -24.41 -1.37
CA ILE A 100 -5.20 -23.89 -2.65
C ILE A 100 -3.99 -24.69 -3.16
N ALA A 101 -3.07 -25.06 -2.25
CA ALA A 101 -1.92 -25.91 -2.59
C ALA A 101 -2.32 -27.34 -3.00
N SER A 102 -3.48 -27.83 -2.58
CA SER A 102 -3.98 -29.17 -2.91
C SER A 102 -4.73 -29.27 -4.24
N ILE A 103 -4.98 -28.13 -4.92
CA ILE A 103 -5.66 -28.13 -6.21
C ILE A 103 -4.71 -28.73 -7.26
N LYS A 104 -5.12 -29.86 -7.87
CA LYS A 104 -4.32 -30.56 -8.87
C LYS A 104 -4.27 -29.79 -10.18
N GLU A 105 -3.10 -29.75 -10.82
CA GLU A 105 -2.87 -29.07 -12.11
C GLU A 105 -3.78 -29.54 -13.25
N ASN A 106 -4.33 -30.75 -13.19
CA ASN A 106 -5.20 -31.31 -14.24
C ASN A 106 -6.61 -30.68 -14.35
N GLU A 107 -7.02 -29.84 -13.40
CA GLU A 107 -8.20 -28.96 -13.55
C GLU A 107 -7.84 -27.58 -14.13
N ALA A 108 -6.55 -27.30 -14.34
CA ALA A 108 -6.05 -26.13 -15.04
C ALA A 108 -5.82 -26.48 -16.51
N VAL A 109 -6.52 -25.79 -17.42
CA VAL A 109 -6.28 -25.90 -18.87
C VAL A 109 -4.82 -25.49 -19.15
N PRO A 110 -4.04 -26.31 -19.88
CA PRO A 110 -2.66 -25.97 -20.20
C PRO A 110 -2.63 -24.75 -21.11
N THR A 111 -1.91 -23.70 -20.70
CA THR A 111 -1.53 -22.59 -21.58
C THR A 111 -0.07 -22.27 -21.30
N GLU A 112 0.67 -21.94 -22.36
CA GLU A 112 2.13 -21.88 -22.47
C GLU A 112 2.84 -20.83 -21.59
N SER A 113 2.17 -20.25 -20.59
CA SER A 113 2.77 -19.27 -19.69
C SER A 113 2.45 -19.59 -18.22
N ASP A 114 3.52 -19.70 -17.43
CA ASP A 114 3.55 -19.96 -15.97
C ASP A 114 2.71 -18.96 -15.12
N SER A 115 2.21 -17.90 -15.76
CA SER A 115 1.38 -16.82 -15.21
C SER A 115 -0.07 -17.20 -14.91
N ASN A 116 -0.58 -18.31 -15.45
CA ASN A 116 -1.97 -18.75 -15.26
C ASN A 116 -2.15 -19.90 -14.24
N GLY A 117 -1.07 -20.35 -13.61
CA GLY A 117 -1.07 -21.42 -12.63
C GLY A 117 -1.72 -21.03 -11.29
N ILE A 118 -2.02 -22.04 -10.48
CA ILE A 118 -2.49 -21.88 -9.11
C ILE A 118 -1.28 -21.77 -8.19
N HIS A 119 -1.03 -20.57 -7.68
CA HIS A 119 0.11 -20.25 -6.84
C HIS A 119 -0.37 -19.89 -5.44
N PRO A 120 -0.38 -20.81 -4.45
CA PRO A 120 -0.83 -20.49 -3.10
C PRO A 120 -0.01 -19.32 -2.52
N PRO A 121 -0.63 -18.43 -1.72
CA PRO A 121 0.11 -17.35 -1.07
C PRO A 121 1.28 -17.87 -0.25
N LYS A 122 2.45 -17.26 -0.42
CA LYS A 122 3.69 -17.58 0.30
C LYS A 122 4.10 -16.39 1.18
N PRO A 123 4.69 -16.61 2.36
CA PRO A 123 5.14 -15.54 3.21
C PRO A 123 6.22 -14.68 2.53
N ILE A 124 6.20 -13.37 2.78
CA ILE A 124 7.25 -12.44 2.36
C ILE A 124 8.34 -12.43 3.44
N PRO A 125 9.60 -12.81 3.15
CA PRO A 125 10.61 -13.07 4.18
C PRO A 125 10.93 -11.88 5.10
N PHE A 126 10.86 -10.65 4.57
CA PHE A 126 11.25 -9.44 5.28
C PHE A 126 10.08 -8.71 5.96
N VAL A 127 8.85 -9.22 5.85
CA VAL A 127 7.66 -8.61 6.47
C VAL A 127 6.83 -9.67 7.18
N ARG A 128 6.73 -9.58 8.51
CA ARG A 128 5.88 -10.47 9.30
C ARG A 128 4.41 -10.36 8.87
N TYR A 129 3.74 -11.50 8.83
CA TYR A 129 2.33 -11.63 8.45
C TYR A 129 1.97 -11.06 7.07
N ALA A 130 2.95 -10.94 6.18
CA ALA A 130 2.71 -10.55 4.79
C ALA A 130 2.90 -11.75 3.86
N TYR A 131 2.06 -11.80 2.83
CA TYR A 131 2.00 -12.90 1.89
C TYR A 131 1.93 -12.37 0.46
N GLN A 132 2.48 -13.13 -0.48
CA GLN A 132 2.44 -12.85 -1.90
C GLN A 132 2.00 -14.06 -2.72
N THR A 133 1.29 -13.82 -3.82
CA THR A 133 0.89 -14.83 -4.79
C THR A 133 1.07 -14.32 -6.20
N LYS A 134 1.53 -15.19 -7.11
CA LYS A 134 1.60 -14.93 -8.55
C LYS A 134 0.27 -15.15 -9.27
N MET A 135 -0.81 -15.51 -8.56
CA MET A 135 -2.11 -15.73 -9.18
C MET A 135 -2.66 -14.45 -9.81
N ALA A 136 -2.92 -14.51 -11.11
CA ALA A 136 -3.62 -13.45 -11.82
C ALA A 136 -5.09 -13.33 -11.36
N ARG A 137 -5.67 -12.13 -11.50
CA ARG A 137 -7.11 -11.90 -11.20
C ARG A 137 -8.04 -12.82 -12.00
N ALA A 138 -7.63 -13.24 -13.20
CA ALA A 138 -8.38 -14.17 -14.03
C ALA A 138 -8.45 -15.57 -13.41
N THR A 139 -7.35 -16.04 -12.80
CA THR A 139 -7.26 -17.34 -12.12
C THR A 139 -8.17 -17.41 -10.89
N ILE A 140 -8.30 -16.29 -10.16
CA ILE A 140 -9.15 -16.18 -8.95
C ILE A 140 -10.62 -16.57 -9.23
N ARG A 141 -11.12 -16.34 -10.45
CA ARG A 141 -12.52 -16.61 -10.81
C ARG A 141 -12.81 -18.06 -11.20
N ARG A 142 -11.79 -18.91 -11.31
CA ARG A 142 -11.91 -20.25 -11.89
C ARG A 142 -12.31 -21.34 -10.90
N HIS A 143 -12.02 -21.17 -9.60
CA HIS A 143 -12.30 -22.19 -8.58
C HIS A 143 -13.09 -21.61 -7.38
N PRO A 144 -14.07 -22.33 -6.81
CA PRO A 144 -14.85 -21.85 -5.66
C PRO A 144 -14.02 -21.34 -4.49
N ILE A 145 -12.99 -22.09 -4.06
CA ILE A 145 -12.10 -21.68 -2.95
C ILE A 145 -11.34 -20.39 -3.23
N LEU A 146 -10.96 -20.12 -4.49
CA LEU A 146 -10.24 -18.90 -4.87
C LEU A 146 -11.17 -17.69 -4.83
N LYS A 147 -12.43 -17.89 -5.24
CA LYS A 147 -13.48 -16.86 -5.12
C LYS A 147 -13.79 -16.56 -3.66
N GLU A 148 -13.90 -17.59 -2.82
CA GLU A 148 -14.10 -17.45 -1.37
C GLU A 148 -12.92 -16.72 -0.73
N PHE A 149 -11.68 -17.14 -1.01
CA PHE A 149 -10.46 -16.48 -0.54
C PHE A 149 -10.41 -15.01 -0.95
N HIS A 150 -10.75 -14.70 -2.21
CA HIS A 150 -10.80 -13.31 -2.66
C HIS A 150 -11.85 -12.49 -1.91
N GLN A 151 -13.05 -13.03 -1.72
CA GLN A 151 -14.10 -12.36 -0.97
C GLN A 151 -13.70 -12.14 0.49
N PHE A 152 -13.04 -13.14 1.10
CA PHE A 152 -12.46 -13.03 2.44
C PHE A 152 -11.47 -11.87 2.51
N LEU A 153 -10.48 -11.81 1.62
CA LEU A 153 -9.52 -10.71 1.59
C LEU A 153 -10.17 -9.34 1.39
N VAL A 154 -11.22 -9.25 0.57
CA VAL A 154 -11.99 -7.99 0.39
C VAL A 154 -12.66 -7.58 1.70
N ASN A 155 -13.35 -8.52 2.36
CA ASN A 155 -14.05 -8.25 3.62
C ASN A 155 -13.06 -7.85 4.73
N GLU A 156 -11.99 -8.60 4.93
CA GLU A 156 -10.95 -8.29 5.92
C GLU A 156 -10.24 -6.96 5.62
N THR A 157 -10.12 -6.58 4.33
CA THR A 157 -9.61 -5.25 3.97
C THR A 157 -10.59 -4.12 4.34
N GLU A 158 -11.89 -4.37 4.23
CA GLU A 158 -12.92 -3.38 4.61
C GLU A 158 -13.00 -3.21 6.13
N LEU A 159 -12.77 -4.28 6.88
CA LEU A 159 -12.70 -4.28 8.35
C LEU A 159 -11.40 -3.67 8.90
N GLY A 160 -10.33 -3.63 8.09
CA GLY A 160 -9.03 -3.08 8.47
C GLY A 160 -8.00 -4.13 8.88
N ASN A 161 -8.43 -5.36 9.16
CA ASN A 161 -7.57 -6.48 9.58
C ASN A 161 -6.49 -6.84 8.55
N ILE A 162 -6.76 -6.65 7.26
CA ILE A 162 -5.83 -6.92 6.16
C ILE A 162 -5.60 -5.67 5.32
N SER A 163 -4.35 -5.47 4.92
CA SER A 163 -3.93 -4.43 4.00
C SER A 163 -3.43 -5.03 2.69
N ARG A 164 -4.05 -4.67 1.57
CA ARG A 164 -3.56 -4.99 0.23
C ARG A 164 -2.57 -3.91 -0.21
N GLN A 165 -1.29 -4.27 -0.27
CA GLN A 165 -0.17 -3.35 -0.54
C GLN A 165 0.93 -4.13 -1.24
N GLU A 166 1.67 -3.50 -2.14
CA GLU A 166 2.81 -4.09 -2.82
C GLU A 166 3.97 -4.35 -1.86
N ALA A 167 4.67 -5.48 -2.05
CA ALA A 167 5.80 -5.87 -1.21
C ALA A 167 6.89 -4.79 -1.13
N CYS A 168 7.25 -4.14 -2.25
CA CYS A 168 8.23 -3.05 -2.25
C CYS A 168 7.75 -1.83 -1.45
N SER A 169 6.45 -1.53 -1.49
CA SER A 169 5.86 -0.42 -0.73
C SER A 169 5.87 -0.66 0.78
N MET A 170 6.06 -1.91 1.22
CA MET A 170 6.15 -2.26 2.64
C MET A 170 7.53 -1.96 3.25
N VAL A 171 8.57 -1.83 2.42
CA VAL A 171 9.97 -1.71 2.88
C VAL A 171 10.23 -0.37 3.58
N PRO A 172 9.90 0.81 3.01
CA PRO A 172 10.28 2.08 3.64
C PRO A 172 9.73 2.27 5.07
N PRO A 173 8.46 1.95 5.38
CA PRO A 173 7.97 2.04 6.75
C PRO A 173 8.64 1.06 7.74
N LEU A 174 9.11 -0.11 7.27
CA LEU A 174 9.82 -1.05 8.14
C LEU A 174 11.21 -0.56 8.52
N LEU A 175 11.90 0.09 7.57
CA LEU A 175 13.21 0.68 7.80
C LEU A 175 13.15 1.92 8.69
N LEU A 176 11.98 2.54 8.87
CA LEU A 176 11.82 3.68 9.77
C LEU A 176 11.91 3.33 11.25
N ASP A 177 11.81 2.06 11.65
CA ASP A 177 11.87 1.64 13.06
C ASP A 177 11.00 2.54 13.98
N VAL A 178 9.70 2.57 13.67
CA VAL A 178 8.73 3.43 14.36
C VAL A 178 8.44 2.87 15.75
N GLN A 179 8.45 3.74 16.75
CA GLN A 179 8.16 3.43 18.15
C GLN A 179 6.91 4.18 18.62
N PRO A 180 6.21 3.71 19.66
CA PRO A 180 4.94 4.29 20.12
C PRO A 180 4.97 5.77 20.50
N HIS A 181 6.14 6.33 20.85
CA HIS A 181 6.29 7.71 21.30
C HIS A 181 6.80 8.65 20.19
N HIS A 182 7.14 8.13 19.00
CA HIS A 182 7.72 8.94 17.94
C HIS A 182 6.70 9.91 17.33
N ARG A 183 7.16 11.12 17.04
CA ARG A 183 6.56 12.02 16.06
C ARG A 183 7.07 11.64 14.68
N VAL A 184 6.17 11.21 13.81
CA VAL A 184 6.46 10.73 12.45
C VAL A 184 5.86 11.68 11.42
N LEU A 185 6.62 12.08 10.42
CA LEU A 185 6.12 12.79 9.23
C LEU A 185 6.11 11.83 8.04
N ASP A 186 4.97 11.72 7.35
CA ASP A 186 4.86 11.14 6.02
C ASP A 186 4.64 12.30 5.02
N ALA A 187 5.70 12.70 4.31
CA ALA A 187 5.73 13.97 3.59
C ALA A 187 4.87 13.97 2.31
N CYS A 188 4.60 12.81 1.73
CA CYS A 188 3.89 12.60 0.46
C CYS A 188 2.99 11.36 0.57
N ALA A 189 2.05 11.43 1.51
CA ALA A 189 1.43 10.29 2.13
C ALA A 189 0.35 9.60 1.29
N ALA A 190 -0.34 10.32 0.39
CA ALA A 190 -1.51 9.75 -0.28
C ALA A 190 -1.10 8.72 -1.35
N PRO A 191 -1.80 7.58 -1.48
CA PRO A 191 -3.15 7.32 -0.96
C PRO A 191 -3.23 6.79 0.48
N GLY A 192 -2.12 6.70 1.23
CA GLY A 192 -2.11 6.39 2.66
C GLY A 192 -1.68 4.97 3.04
N SER A 193 -1.27 4.13 2.08
CA SER A 193 -0.87 2.74 2.39
C SER A 193 0.35 2.65 3.33
N LYS A 194 1.35 3.52 3.11
CA LYS A 194 2.55 3.61 3.96
C LYS A 194 2.24 4.29 5.29
N THR A 195 1.44 5.35 5.27
CA THR A 195 0.91 5.99 6.50
C THR A 195 0.20 4.99 7.40
N MET A 196 -0.69 4.16 6.85
CA MET A 196 -1.40 3.12 7.60
C MET A 196 -0.43 2.09 8.18
N GLN A 197 0.65 1.74 7.45
CA GLN A 197 1.72 0.88 7.97
C GLN A 197 2.49 1.52 9.13
N ILE A 198 2.79 2.81 9.04
CA ILE A 198 3.46 3.56 10.12
C ILE A 198 2.60 3.54 11.38
N ILE A 199 1.30 3.84 11.26
CA ILE A 199 0.37 3.83 12.39
C ILE A 199 0.27 2.41 12.97
N GLU A 200 0.17 1.39 12.14
CA GLU A 200 0.18 -0.01 12.58
C GLU A 200 1.42 -0.37 13.40
N LEU A 201 2.62 0.03 12.96
CA LEU A 201 3.85 -0.20 13.70
C LEU A 201 3.86 0.55 15.03
N MET A 202 3.37 1.80 15.05
CA MET A 202 3.24 2.61 16.28
C MET A 202 2.31 1.95 17.32
N HIS A 203 1.27 1.26 16.87
CA HIS A 203 0.29 0.59 17.75
C HIS A 203 0.59 -0.89 18.04
N GLU A 204 1.61 -1.50 17.43
CA GLU A 204 1.81 -2.96 17.49
C GLU A 204 1.88 -3.51 18.93
N ASN A 205 2.58 -2.80 19.81
CA ASN A 205 2.78 -3.19 21.21
C ASN A 205 2.20 -2.15 22.18
N CYS A 206 1.40 -1.20 21.70
CA CYS A 206 0.83 -0.13 22.51
C CYS A 206 -0.56 0.25 21.98
N SER A 207 -1.60 0.01 22.78
CA SER A 207 -2.97 0.34 22.37
C SER A 207 -3.24 1.85 22.32
N ASN A 208 -2.51 2.64 23.11
CA ASN A 208 -2.64 4.10 23.19
C ASN A 208 -1.27 4.78 23.15
N PRO A 209 -0.64 4.86 21.96
CA PRO A 209 0.65 5.49 21.81
C PRO A 209 0.59 6.99 22.13
N GLU A 210 1.69 7.55 22.60
CA GLU A 210 1.83 9.00 22.85
C GLU A 210 2.28 9.76 21.59
N GLY A 211 2.81 9.03 20.61
CA GLY A 211 3.33 9.56 19.36
C GLY A 211 2.25 10.12 18.43
N LEU A 212 2.71 10.71 17.33
CA LEU A 212 1.84 11.34 16.35
C LEU A 212 2.37 11.11 14.94
N VAL A 213 1.50 10.77 14.01
CA VAL A 213 1.78 10.71 12.58
C VAL A 213 1.18 11.93 11.89
N VAL A 214 2.01 12.79 11.31
CA VAL A 214 1.59 13.87 10.42
C VAL A 214 1.68 13.35 9.00
N ALA A 215 0.53 13.19 8.34
CA ALA A 215 0.43 12.72 6.97
C ALA A 215 0.12 13.89 6.03
N ASN A 216 1.07 14.23 5.17
CA ASN A 216 0.96 15.36 4.25
C ASN A 216 0.80 14.89 2.80
N ASP A 217 -0.08 15.53 2.04
CA ASP A 217 -0.04 15.47 0.57
C ASP A 217 -0.43 16.84 -0.01
N SER A 218 0.23 17.29 -1.07
CA SER A 218 -0.05 18.62 -1.65
C SER A 218 -1.43 18.69 -2.33
N ASP A 219 -2.02 17.56 -2.71
CA ASP A 219 -3.33 17.50 -3.36
C ASP A 219 -4.43 17.18 -2.33
N TYR A 220 -5.34 18.13 -2.15
CA TYR A 220 -6.48 18.01 -1.24
C TYR A 220 -7.41 16.81 -1.56
N LYS A 221 -7.61 16.49 -2.84
CA LYS A 221 -8.42 15.31 -3.24
C LYS A 221 -7.73 14.02 -2.87
N ARG A 222 -6.40 13.98 -2.97
CA ARG A 222 -5.59 12.82 -2.54
C ARG A 222 -5.57 12.69 -1.01
N CYS A 223 -5.53 13.80 -0.27
CA CYS A 223 -5.72 13.81 1.19
C CYS A 223 -7.05 13.18 1.60
N TYR A 224 -8.14 13.47 0.87
CA TYR A 224 -9.44 12.86 1.16
C TYR A 224 -9.44 11.33 0.98
N LEU A 225 -8.72 10.82 -0.03
CA LEU A 225 -8.50 9.38 -0.20
C LEU A 225 -7.69 8.80 0.95
N LEU A 226 -6.64 9.49 1.39
CA LEU A 226 -5.82 9.09 2.53
C LEU A 226 -6.66 8.96 3.80
N VAL A 227 -7.48 9.97 4.11
CA VAL A 227 -8.41 9.95 5.26
C VAL A 227 -9.34 8.73 5.19
N ARG A 228 -9.96 8.52 4.02
CA ARG A 228 -10.89 7.39 3.82
C ARG A 228 -10.19 6.02 3.87
N GLN A 229 -8.97 5.92 3.39
CA GLN A 229 -8.24 4.67 3.31
C GLN A 229 -7.62 4.30 4.66
N THR A 230 -7.11 5.29 5.39
CA THR A 230 -6.37 5.11 6.64
C THR A 230 -7.32 5.15 7.82
N LEU A 231 -8.02 6.27 8.06
CA LEU A 231 -8.80 6.48 9.29
C LEU A 231 -10.06 5.61 9.36
N LYS A 232 -10.63 5.24 8.21
CA LYS A 232 -11.78 4.33 8.18
C LYS A 232 -11.41 2.91 8.62
N ARG A 233 -10.19 2.46 8.28
CA ARG A 233 -9.71 1.09 8.51
C ARG A 233 -8.94 0.97 9.82
N MET A 234 -8.31 2.05 10.25
CA MET A 234 -7.57 2.14 11.50
C MET A 234 -7.99 3.42 12.24
N PRO A 235 -9.06 3.36 13.06
CA PRO A 235 -9.48 4.50 13.85
C PRO A 235 -8.45 4.73 14.96
N THR A 236 -7.67 5.80 14.84
CA THR A 236 -6.68 6.24 15.83
C THR A 236 -6.75 7.75 16.01
N ALA A 237 -6.40 8.24 17.20
CA ALA A 237 -6.24 9.66 17.49
C ALA A 237 -4.81 10.18 17.15
N ASN A 238 -3.87 9.26 16.89
CA ASN A 238 -2.44 9.56 16.71
C ASN A 238 -2.08 9.96 15.28
N VAL A 239 -3.01 10.53 14.52
CA VAL A 239 -2.77 10.92 13.13
C VAL A 239 -3.45 12.24 12.80
N VAL A 240 -2.70 13.12 12.15
CA VAL A 240 -3.20 14.38 11.59
C VAL A 240 -2.90 14.39 10.10
N VAL A 241 -3.92 14.70 9.30
CA VAL A 241 -3.77 14.85 7.84
C VAL A 241 -3.71 16.32 7.51
N VAL A 242 -2.67 16.72 6.77
CA VAL A 242 -2.44 18.10 6.35
C VAL A 242 -2.23 18.18 4.83
N SER A 243 -2.49 19.35 4.24
CA SER A 243 -2.37 19.55 2.79
C SER A 243 -1.46 20.73 2.50
N HIS A 244 -0.16 20.46 2.36
CA HIS A 244 0.86 21.48 2.07
C HIS A 244 1.84 21.00 1.00
N ASP A 245 2.48 21.97 0.34
CA ASP A 245 3.68 21.73 -0.45
C ASP A 245 4.78 21.21 0.48
N ALA A 246 5.22 19.98 0.23
CA ALA A 246 6.21 19.29 1.07
C ALA A 246 7.57 20.02 1.10
N SER A 247 7.91 20.79 0.06
CA SER A 247 9.13 21.59 0.01
C SER A 247 9.09 22.84 0.91
N GLN A 248 7.90 23.19 1.40
CA GLN A 248 7.63 24.39 2.19
C GLN A 248 6.84 24.07 3.46
N LEU A 249 6.93 22.84 3.96
CA LEU A 249 6.26 22.44 5.21
C LEU A 249 6.67 23.38 6.35
N PRO A 250 5.73 23.96 7.11
CA PRO A 250 6.08 24.93 8.15
C PRO A 250 6.76 24.25 9.35
N THR A 251 7.65 24.98 10.02
CA THR A 251 8.15 24.58 11.34
C THR A 251 7.07 24.89 12.37
N VAL A 252 6.51 23.86 13.00
CA VAL A 252 5.54 24.02 14.09
C VAL A 252 6.30 24.43 15.36
N LEU A 253 5.75 25.36 16.13
CA LEU A 253 6.34 25.81 17.39
C LEU A 253 5.51 25.29 18.58
N ASP A 254 6.19 24.87 19.65
CA ASP A 254 5.56 24.52 20.92
C ASP A 254 5.11 25.79 21.69
N ALA A 255 4.47 25.59 22.86
CA ALA A 255 4.00 26.69 23.72
C ALA A 255 5.13 27.63 24.18
N ASN A 256 6.38 27.16 24.17
CA ASN A 256 7.57 27.91 24.54
C ASN A 256 8.31 28.48 23.31
N LYS A 257 7.65 28.50 22.13
CA LYS A 257 8.20 28.98 20.85
C LYS A 257 9.42 28.18 20.36
N ARG A 258 9.57 26.92 20.77
CA ARG A 258 10.65 26.04 20.27
C ARG A 258 10.15 25.22 19.08
N PRO A 259 10.99 24.97 18.06
CA PRO A 259 10.65 24.07 16.96
C PRO A 259 10.25 22.67 17.46
N VAL A 260 9.12 22.18 16.96
CA VAL A 260 8.73 20.77 17.10
C VAL A 260 9.30 20.02 15.91
N LEU A 261 10.23 19.10 16.20
CA LEU A 261 10.90 18.27 15.20
C LEU A 261 10.37 16.84 15.22
N PHE A 262 10.53 16.13 14.10
CA PHE A 262 10.09 14.75 13.94
C PHE A 262 11.22 13.78 14.27
N ASP A 263 10.89 12.70 14.98
CA ASP A 263 11.85 11.64 15.30
C ASP A 263 12.05 10.71 14.10
N ARG A 264 11.04 10.63 13.22
CA ARG A 264 11.01 9.79 12.02
C ARG A 264 10.38 10.54 10.84
N ILE A 265 10.97 10.44 9.66
CA ILE A 265 10.40 11.04 8.44
C ILE A 265 10.43 10.07 7.28
N LEU A 266 9.27 9.82 6.67
CA LEU A 266 9.14 9.15 5.39
C LEU A 266 9.03 10.19 4.26
N CYS A 267 9.97 10.15 3.33
CA CYS A 267 9.95 10.88 2.08
C CYS A 267 9.69 9.90 0.93
N ASP A 268 8.44 9.47 0.76
CA ASP A 268 8.01 8.67 -0.40
C ASP A 268 7.61 9.59 -1.56
N LEU A 269 8.60 10.02 -2.33
CA LEU A 269 8.45 11.21 -3.17
C LEU A 269 7.77 10.93 -4.52
N ILE A 270 7.15 11.99 -5.04
CA ILE A 270 6.68 12.04 -6.42
C ILE A 270 7.88 11.85 -7.35
N CYS A 271 7.79 10.88 -8.26
CA CYS A 271 8.88 10.48 -9.13
C CYS A 271 8.39 10.12 -10.54
N SER A 272 9.30 9.81 -11.45
CA SER A 272 8.95 9.41 -12.82
C SER A 272 8.04 8.17 -12.85
N GLY A 273 8.26 7.25 -11.90
CA GLY A 273 7.45 6.05 -11.67
C GLY A 273 7.78 4.87 -12.59
N ASP A 274 8.90 4.90 -13.31
CA ASP A 274 9.39 3.83 -14.17
C ASP A 274 9.59 2.46 -13.45
N GLY A 275 9.78 2.44 -12.12
CA GLY A 275 9.71 1.21 -11.32
C GLY A 275 8.31 0.60 -11.22
N THR A 276 7.27 1.29 -11.71
CA THR A 276 5.86 0.86 -11.66
C THR A 276 5.29 0.36 -12.99
N LEU A 277 6.13 0.16 -14.02
CA LEU A 277 5.73 -0.29 -15.36
C LEU A 277 4.80 -1.52 -15.35
N ARG A 278 4.99 -2.44 -14.40
CA ARG A 278 4.19 -3.67 -14.27
C ARG A 278 2.72 -3.42 -13.88
N LYS A 279 2.42 -2.31 -13.21
CA LYS A 279 1.07 -1.96 -12.72
C LYS A 279 0.47 -0.72 -13.39
N ASN A 280 1.30 0.10 -14.05
CA ASN A 280 0.89 1.33 -14.73
C ASN A 280 1.13 1.20 -16.25
N PRO A 281 0.19 0.58 -17.00
CA PRO A 281 0.32 0.34 -18.44
C PRO A 281 0.67 1.56 -19.27
N GLU A 282 0.11 2.72 -18.93
CA GLU A 282 0.29 3.97 -19.67
C GLU A 282 1.74 4.45 -19.69
N LEU A 283 2.54 4.09 -18.68
CA LEU A 283 3.95 4.46 -18.63
C LEU A 283 4.76 3.81 -19.76
N TRP A 284 4.37 2.63 -20.27
CA TRP A 284 5.09 2.01 -21.39
C TRP A 284 5.12 2.90 -22.64
N LYS A 285 4.04 3.65 -22.88
CA LYS A 285 3.91 4.54 -24.04
C LYS A 285 4.41 5.96 -23.77
N SER A 286 4.30 6.42 -22.52
CA SER A 286 4.56 7.81 -22.13
C SER A 286 5.87 8.01 -21.37
N TRP A 287 6.67 6.95 -21.23
CA TRP A 287 7.97 7.02 -20.56
C TRP A 287 8.92 7.97 -21.28
N ASP A 288 9.56 8.84 -20.51
CA ASP A 288 10.52 9.85 -20.96
C ASP A 288 11.58 10.02 -19.86
N PRO A 289 12.89 9.86 -20.17
CA PRO A 289 13.96 10.02 -19.19
C PRO A 289 14.02 11.44 -18.60
N LEU A 290 13.57 12.47 -19.33
CA LEU A 290 13.56 13.86 -18.86
C LEU A 290 12.60 14.09 -17.70
N LYS A 291 11.58 13.22 -17.54
CA LYS A 291 10.63 13.32 -16.43
C LYS A 291 11.35 13.21 -15.08
N GLY A 292 12.31 12.30 -14.95
CA GLY A 292 13.12 12.15 -13.73
C GLY A 292 13.95 13.40 -13.43
N VAL A 293 14.61 13.94 -14.46
CA VAL A 293 15.42 15.17 -14.35
C VAL A 293 14.58 16.36 -13.89
N ASN A 294 13.37 16.52 -14.44
CA ASN A 294 12.47 17.61 -14.10
C ASN A 294 11.94 17.52 -12.66
N LEU A 295 11.78 16.30 -12.12
CA LEU A 295 11.29 16.06 -10.76
C LEU A 295 12.39 16.11 -9.71
N HIS A 296 13.63 15.79 -10.09
CA HIS A 296 14.76 15.70 -9.17
C HIS A 296 14.96 16.97 -8.32
N LYS A 297 14.83 18.16 -8.93
CA LYS A 297 14.96 19.43 -8.19
C LYS A 297 13.92 19.54 -7.06
N LEU A 298 12.67 19.17 -7.33
CA LEU A 298 11.60 19.19 -6.33
C LEU A 298 11.85 18.12 -5.27
N GLN A 299 12.27 16.91 -5.67
CA GLN A 299 12.60 15.83 -4.74
C GLN A 299 13.67 16.26 -3.74
N LEU A 300 14.74 16.89 -4.22
CA LEU A 300 15.81 17.42 -3.38
C LEU A 300 15.30 18.52 -2.44
N GLN A 301 14.47 19.45 -2.92
CA GLN A 301 13.88 20.50 -2.09
C GLN A 301 13.03 19.92 -0.96
N ILE A 302 12.21 18.90 -1.25
CA ILE A 302 11.41 18.20 -0.23
C ILE A 302 12.33 17.48 0.76
N ALA A 303 13.35 16.78 0.27
CA ALA A 303 14.27 16.04 1.12
C ALA A 303 15.05 16.96 2.07
N LEU A 304 15.57 18.08 1.56
CA LEU A 304 16.25 19.10 2.37
C LEU A 304 15.30 19.70 3.40
N ARG A 305 14.07 20.03 3.01
CA ARG A 305 13.09 20.55 3.97
C ARG A 305 12.73 19.54 5.05
N CYS A 306 12.63 18.26 4.70
CA CYS A 306 12.40 17.19 5.66
C CYS A 306 13.58 17.04 6.62
N LEU A 307 14.83 17.14 6.15
CA LEU A 307 16.01 17.12 7.00
C LEU A 307 16.01 18.28 8.02
N GLU A 308 15.58 19.48 7.63
CA GLU A 308 15.43 20.62 8.56
C GLU A 308 14.37 20.39 9.64
N LEU A 309 13.38 19.52 9.37
CA LEU A 309 12.32 19.16 10.30
C LEU A 309 12.65 17.91 11.13
N LEU A 310 13.79 17.26 10.87
CA LEU A 310 14.22 16.05 11.57
C LEU A 310 14.91 16.41 12.89
N ALA A 311 14.57 15.70 13.95
CA ALA A 311 15.25 15.83 15.23
C ALA A 311 16.69 15.30 15.14
N GLU A 312 17.59 15.82 15.97
CA GLU A 312 18.95 15.26 16.09
C GLU A 312 18.87 13.77 16.49
N GLY A 313 19.60 12.92 15.77
CA GLY A 313 19.53 11.47 15.95
C GLY A 313 18.26 10.80 15.39
N GLY A 314 17.37 11.56 14.75
CA GLY A 314 16.20 11.04 14.05
C GLY A 314 16.57 10.25 12.80
N LEU A 315 15.60 9.49 12.29
CA LEU A 315 15.77 8.70 11.06
C LEU A 315 14.84 9.20 9.95
N MET A 316 15.43 9.51 8.82
CA MET A 316 14.71 9.83 7.59
C MET A 316 14.92 8.72 6.56
N ILE A 317 13.83 8.27 5.94
CA ILE A 317 13.87 7.35 4.81
C ILE A 317 13.43 8.12 3.57
N TYR A 318 14.34 8.19 2.60
CA TYR A 318 14.06 8.66 1.24
C TYR A 318 13.70 7.45 0.38
N SER A 319 12.56 7.48 -0.30
CA SER A 319 12.17 6.42 -1.22
C SER A 319 11.47 6.98 -2.46
N THR A 320 11.75 6.37 -3.59
CA THR A 320 11.01 6.57 -4.84
C THR A 320 10.56 5.22 -5.38
N CYS A 321 9.58 5.23 -6.29
CA CYS A 321 9.27 4.06 -7.11
C CYS A 321 9.90 4.19 -8.50
N SER A 322 11.10 4.78 -8.54
CA SER A 322 11.88 5.02 -9.74
C SER A 322 13.08 4.05 -9.85
N LEU A 323 13.48 3.75 -11.07
CA LEU A 323 14.74 3.08 -11.43
C LEU A 323 15.74 4.06 -12.04
N ASN A 324 15.32 5.30 -12.29
CA ASN A 324 16.20 6.34 -12.84
C ASN A 324 17.25 6.75 -11.80
N PRO A 325 18.57 6.62 -12.09
CA PRO A 325 19.62 6.95 -11.14
C PRO A 325 19.59 8.38 -10.60
N VAL A 326 19.01 9.32 -11.34
CA VAL A 326 18.88 10.71 -10.87
C VAL A 326 17.87 10.84 -9.71
N GLU A 327 16.97 9.88 -9.53
CA GLU A 327 15.91 9.91 -8.50
C GLU A 327 16.19 8.99 -7.31
N ILE A 328 17.35 8.32 -7.27
CA ILE A 328 17.74 7.32 -6.25
C ILE A 328 18.83 7.86 -5.34
#